data_AF-A0A7S0IY88-F1
#
_entry.id   AF-A0A7S0IY88-F1
#
_cell.length_a   1.000
_cell.length_b   1.000
_cell.length_c   1.000
_cell.angle_alpha   90.00
_cell.angle_beta   90.00
_cell.angle_gamma   90.00
#
_symmetry.space_group_name_H-M   'P 1'
#
loop_
_entity.id
_entity.type
_entity.pdbx_description
1 polymer ?
#
loop_
_entity_poly.entity_id
_entity_poly.type
_entity_poly.pdbx_seq_one_letter_code
_entity_poly.pdbx_strand_id
1 'polypeptide(L)'
;AGREKLLLWLSRYAPALDPAVDVKALLGPLLRNLDDRSAQVRAASFTALEALLGAGLGVHELEAQVEKLTAATKIKLQPTLDKLRMRALRPAAAAEQQLQTS
;
A
#
# COMPACT_ATOMS: atom_id res chain seq x y z
N ALA A 1 -0.11 19.67 -2.16
CA ALA A 1 1.37 19.71 -2.21
C ALA A 1 2.03 18.93 -1.04
N GLY A 2 1.80 19.28 0.24
CA GLY A 2 2.53 18.64 1.36
C GLY A 2 2.26 17.14 1.55
N ARG A 3 0.98 16.71 1.61
CA ARG A 3 0.59 15.30 1.84
C ARG A 3 1.07 14.36 0.75
N GLU A 4 0.89 14.74 -0.52
CA GLU A 4 1.39 13.99 -1.67
C GLU A 4 2.91 13.76 -1.59
N LYS A 5 3.70 14.81 -1.36
CA LYS A 5 5.15 14.70 -1.22
C LYS A 5 5.56 13.77 -0.08
N LEU A 6 4.85 13.82 1.05
CA LEU A 6 5.08 12.92 2.18
C LEU A 6 4.79 11.46 1.81
N LEU A 7 3.71 11.20 1.07
CA LEU A 7 3.34 9.85 0.64
C LEU A 7 4.35 9.28 -0.37
N LEU A 8 4.83 10.10 -1.31
CA LEU A 8 5.89 9.72 -2.24
C LEU A 8 7.24 9.50 -1.55
N TRP A 9 7.55 10.31 -0.53
CA TRP A 9 8.70 10.07 0.32
C TRP A 9 8.54 8.72 1.03
N LEU A 10 7.39 8.46 1.64
CA LEU A 10 7.11 7.19 2.33
C LEU A 10 7.29 5.98 1.40
N SER A 11 6.77 6.03 0.16
CA SER A 11 6.93 4.92 -0.78
C SER A 11 8.39 4.62 -1.11
N ARG A 12 9.27 5.64 -1.10
CA ARG A 12 10.70 5.47 -1.36
C ARG A 12 11.44 4.81 -0.20
N TYR A 13 11.02 5.09 1.03
CA TYR A 13 11.67 4.58 2.25
C TYR A 13 10.98 3.35 2.85
N ALA A 14 9.83 2.94 2.31
CA ALA A 14 9.10 1.75 2.74
C ALA A 14 9.97 0.49 2.90
N PRO A 15 10.95 0.17 2.02
CA PRO A 15 11.82 -1.00 2.20
C PRO A 15 12.76 -0.93 3.42
N ALA A 16 12.98 0.27 3.97
CA ALA A 16 13.83 0.49 5.14
C ALA A 16 13.04 0.59 6.45
N LEU A 17 11.70 0.51 6.40
CA LEU A 17 10.84 0.55 7.60
C LEU A 17 10.71 -0.84 8.22
N ASP A 18 10.60 -0.88 9.54
CA ASP A 18 10.27 -2.11 10.25
C ASP A 18 8.78 -2.47 10.00
N PRO A 19 8.50 -3.61 9.33
CA PRO A 19 7.13 -4.05 9.05
C PRO A 19 6.28 -4.26 10.31
N ALA A 20 6.91 -4.59 11.45
CA ALA A 20 6.22 -4.98 12.66
C ALA A 20 5.60 -3.79 13.41
N VAL A 21 6.23 -2.62 13.36
CA VAL A 21 5.89 -1.45 14.19
C VAL A 21 5.32 -0.31 13.36
N ASP A 22 6.10 0.19 12.39
CA ASP A 22 5.76 1.43 11.69
C ASP A 22 4.68 1.21 10.63
N VAL A 23 4.74 0.08 9.94
CA VAL A 23 3.87 -0.20 8.79
C VAL A 23 2.40 -0.38 9.21
N LYS A 24 2.14 -1.03 10.35
CA LYS A 24 0.77 -1.23 10.86
C LYS A 24 0.08 0.09 11.20
N ALA A 25 0.81 1.06 11.75
CA ALA A 25 0.28 2.38 12.06
C ALA A 25 -0.03 3.20 10.79
N LEU A 26 0.72 2.97 9.71
CA LEU A 26 0.59 3.70 8.44
C LEU A 26 -0.59 3.20 7.58
N LEU A 27 -0.99 1.93 7.70
CA LEU A 27 -2.04 1.35 6.86
C LEU A 27 -3.39 2.06 6.96
N GLY A 28 -3.88 2.35 8.17
CA GLY A 28 -5.18 2.98 8.37
C GLY A 28 -5.28 4.38 7.71
N PRO A 29 -4.31 5.29 7.95
CA PRO A 29 -4.23 6.56 7.22
C PRO A 29 -4.11 6.40 5.69
N LEU A 30 -3.28 5.47 5.22
CA LEU A 30 -3.07 5.25 3.78
C LEU A 30 -4.33 4.75 3.08
N LEU A 31 -5.03 3.78 3.67
CA LEU A 31 -6.30 3.26 3.14
C LEU A 31 -7.38 4.35 3.08
N ARG A 32 -7.44 5.25 4.06
CA ARG A 32 -8.36 6.39 4.02
C ARG A 32 -8.02 7.39 2.91
N ASN A 33 -6.73 7.62 2.65
CA ASN A 33 -6.30 8.51 1.57
C ASN A 33 -6.54 7.93 0.16
N LEU A 34 -6.86 6.64 0.02
CA LEU A 34 -7.35 6.08 -1.25
C LEU A 34 -8.68 6.70 -1.69
N ASP A 35 -9.42 7.32 -0.77
CA ASP A 35 -10.65 8.06 -1.06
C ASP A 35 -10.49 9.59 -0.90
N ASP A 36 -9.26 10.11 -0.98
CA ASP A 36 -9.00 11.54 -0.90
C ASP A 36 -9.61 12.30 -2.10
N ARG A 37 -10.02 13.56 -1.89
CA ARG A 37 -10.54 14.43 -2.95
C ARG A 37 -9.51 14.67 -4.06
N SER A 38 -8.22 14.76 -3.70
CA SER A 38 -7.12 14.94 -4.64
C SER A 38 -6.73 13.62 -5.32
N ALA A 39 -6.77 13.61 -6.65
CA ALA A 39 -6.31 12.47 -7.45
C ALA A 39 -4.83 12.14 -7.20
N GLN A 40 -4.00 13.16 -6.98
CA GLN A 40 -2.57 13.01 -6.69
C GLN A 40 -2.36 12.30 -5.35
N VAL A 41 -3.16 12.64 -4.33
CA VAL A 41 -3.08 12.00 -3.01
C VAL A 41 -3.53 10.55 -3.08
N ARG A 42 -4.59 10.24 -3.83
CA ARG A 42 -5.04 8.85 -4.05
C ARG A 42 -3.95 8.01 -4.71
N ALA A 43 -3.34 8.54 -5.78
CA ALA A 43 -2.26 7.86 -6.50
C ALA A 43 -1.03 7.64 -5.60
N ALA A 44 -0.56 8.68 -4.91
CA ALA A 44 0.59 8.56 -4.02
C ALA A 44 0.34 7.60 -2.84
N SER A 45 -0.90 7.55 -2.32
CA SER A 45 -1.27 6.60 -1.25
C SER A 45 -1.27 5.16 -1.76
N PHE A 46 -1.75 4.93 -2.97
CA PHE A 46 -1.67 3.62 -3.62
C PHE A 46 -0.22 3.17 -3.79
N THR A 47 0.66 4.04 -4.32
CA THR A 47 2.09 3.75 -4.48
C THR A 47 2.77 3.45 -3.14
N ALA A 48 2.44 4.19 -2.07
CA ALA A 48 2.95 3.91 -0.73
C ALA A 48 2.48 2.55 -0.20
N LEU A 49 1.21 2.19 -0.39
CA LEU A 49 0.70 0.87 0.00
C LEU A 49 1.37 -0.26 -0.78
N GLU A 50 1.58 -0.10 -2.09
CA GLU A 50 2.31 -1.09 -2.90
C GLU A 50 3.74 -1.28 -2.41
N ALA A 51 4.44 -0.19 -2.08
CA ALA A 51 5.81 -0.27 -1.59
C ALA A 51 5.89 -0.98 -0.22
N LEU A 52 4.92 -0.75 0.66
CA LEU A 52 4.84 -1.44 1.95
C LEU A 52 4.56 -2.94 1.78
N LEU A 53 3.67 -3.32 0.86
CA LEU A 53 3.42 -4.73 0.49
C LEU A 53 4.69 -5.38 -0.08
N GLY A 54 5.42 -4.67 -0.95
CA GLY A 54 6.70 -5.13 -1.48
C GLY A 54 7.80 -5.27 -0.41
N ALA A 55 7.72 -4.51 0.68
CA ALA A 55 8.65 -4.59 1.81
C ALA A 55 8.33 -5.72 2.81
N GLY A 56 7.38 -6.61 2.49
CA GLY A 56 7.04 -7.77 3.32
C GLY A 56 5.84 -7.55 4.24
N LEU A 57 5.04 -6.51 4.03
CA LEU A 57 3.74 -6.41 4.67
C LEU A 57 2.83 -7.53 4.18
N GLY A 58 2.38 -8.37 5.10
CA GLY A 58 1.46 -9.47 4.82
C GLY A 58 0.08 -8.97 4.38
N VAL A 59 -0.58 -9.77 3.53
CA VAL A 59 -1.97 -9.54 3.12
C VAL A 59 -2.92 -9.54 4.33
N HIS A 60 -2.60 -10.30 5.38
CA HIS A 60 -3.40 -10.39 6.60
C HIS A 60 -3.49 -9.04 7.34
N GLU A 61 -2.37 -8.34 7.49
CA GLU A 61 -2.33 -7.00 8.09
C GLU A 61 -3.13 -5.98 7.28
N LEU A 62 -3.07 -6.08 5.94
CA LEU A 62 -3.86 -5.27 5.04
C LEU A 62 -5.37 -5.52 5.26
N GLU A 63 -5.81 -6.78 5.21
CA GLU A 63 -7.22 -7.12 5.40
C GLU A 63 -7.75 -6.70 6.78
N ALA A 64 -6.95 -6.86 7.85
CA ALA A 64 -7.32 -6.42 9.19
C ALA A 64 -7.62 -4.91 9.28
N GLN A 65 -7.02 -4.10 8.41
CA GLN A 65 -7.29 -2.66 8.34
C GLN A 65 -8.41 -2.33 7.35
N VAL A 66 -8.51 -3.07 6.24
CA VAL A 66 -9.63 -2.97 5.31
C VAL A 66 -10.94 -3.26 6.04
N GLU A 67 -10.96 -4.23 6.94
CA GLU A 67 -12.17 -4.57 7.70
C GLU A 67 -12.75 -3.42 8.53
N LYS A 68 -11.89 -2.50 8.97
CA LYS A 68 -12.27 -1.31 9.75
C LYS A 68 -12.90 -0.20 8.90
N LEU A 69 -12.85 -0.32 7.57
CA LEU A 69 -13.48 0.64 6.67
C LEU A 69 -15.00 0.46 6.65
N THR A 70 -15.73 1.55 6.37
CA THR A 70 -17.19 1.46 6.19
C THR A 70 -17.53 0.61 4.96
N ALA A 71 -18.71 -0.01 4.96
CA ALA A 71 -19.18 -0.79 3.81
C ALA A 71 -19.19 0.02 2.50
N ALA A 72 -19.62 1.29 2.56
CA ALA A 72 -19.62 2.19 1.40
C ALA A 72 -18.20 2.45 0.87
N THR A 73 -17.23 2.67 1.77
CA THR A 73 -15.83 2.85 1.40
C THR A 73 -15.23 1.58 0.79
N LYS A 74 -15.53 0.39 1.36
CA LYS A 74 -15.08 -0.90 0.81
C LYS A 74 -15.58 -1.10 -0.62
N ILE A 75 -16.88 -0.89 -0.87
CA ILE A 75 -17.49 -1.03 -2.20
C ILE A 75 -16.81 -0.08 -3.19
N LYS A 76 -16.64 1.19 -2.81
CA LYS A 76 -16.03 2.21 -3.66
C LYS A 76 -14.57 1.89 -4.01
N LEU A 77 -13.81 1.40 -3.03
CA LEU A 77 -12.39 1.10 -3.19
C LEU A 77 -12.11 -0.32 -3.67
N GLN A 78 -13.13 -1.17 -3.83
CA GLN A 78 -12.99 -2.57 -4.20
C GLN A 78 -12.02 -2.81 -5.37
N PRO A 79 -12.10 -2.07 -6.51
CA PRO A 79 -11.18 -2.29 -7.62
C PRO A 79 -9.71 -1.97 -7.28
N THR A 80 -9.48 -1.03 -6.37
CA THR A 80 -8.15 -0.65 -5.90
C THR A 80 -7.63 -1.65 -4.87
N LEU A 81 -8.50 -2.10 -3.96
CA LEU A 81 -8.17 -3.14 -2.97
C LEU A 81 -7.81 -4.46 -3.65
N ASP A 82 -8.53 -4.85 -4.70
CA ASP A 82 -8.23 -6.05 -5.47
C ASP A 82 -6.86 -5.98 -6.15
N LYS A 83 -6.48 -4.80 -6.67
CA LYS A 83 -5.11 -4.58 -7.20
C LYS A 83 -4.04 -4.75 -6.12
N LEU A 84 -4.28 -4.21 -4.92
CA LEU A 84 -3.34 -4.35 -3.79
C LEU A 84 -3.23 -5.80 -3.33
N ARG A 85 -4.35 -6.53 -3.22
CA ARG A 85 -4.39 -7.97 -2.90
C ARG A 85 -3.58 -8.79 -3.89
N MET A 86 -3.78 -8.55 -5.18
CA MET A 86 -3.03 -9.22 -6.24
C MET A 86 -1.52 -8.94 -6.19
N ARG A 87 -1.10 -7.82 -5.58
CA ARG A 87 0.31 -7.47 -5.38
C ARG A 87 0.86 -8.13 -4.13
N ALA A 88 0.09 -8.12 -3.03
CA ALA A 88 0.44 -8.79 -1.77
C ALA A 88 0.60 -10.31 -1.93
N LEU A 89 -0.21 -10.93 -2.81
CA LEU A 89 -0.16 -12.37 -3.09
C LEU A 89 0.94 -12.77 -4.07
N ARG A 90 1.65 -11.80 -4.68
CA ARG A 90 2.72 -12.10 -5.62
C ARG A 90 3.98 -12.46 -4.83
N PRO A 91 4.53 -13.67 -4.95
CA PRO A 91 5.71 -14.07 -4.18
C PRO A 91 6.91 -13.19 -4.57
N ALA A 92 7.68 -12.76 -3.56
CA ALA A 92 8.89 -11.94 -3.72
C ALA A 92 9.90 -12.53 -4.72
N ALA A 93 9.84 -13.84 -4.99
CA ALA A 93 10.67 -14.55 -5.97
C ALA A 93 10.57 -14.04 -7.42
N ALA A 94 9.49 -13.34 -7.80
CA ALA A 94 9.39 -12.77 -9.15
C ALA A 94 10.30 -11.54 -9.37
N ALA A 95 10.85 -10.94 -8.31
CA ALA A 95 11.75 -9.80 -8.40
C ALA A 95 13.22 -10.20 -8.71
N GLU A 96 13.62 -11.44 -8.41
CA GLU A 96 15.00 -11.90 -8.63
C GLU A 96 15.27 -12.39 -10.06
N GLN A 97 14.24 -12.73 -10.83
CA GLN A 97 14.40 -13.26 -12.19
C GLN A 97 14.69 -12.21 -13.28
N GLN A 98 14.63 -10.90 -12.98
CA GLN A 98 15.01 -9.85 -13.93
C GLN A 98 16.46 -9.36 -13.78
N LEU A 99 17.18 -9.77 -12.73
CA LEU A 99 18.58 -9.41 -12.51
C LEU A 99 19.58 -10.48 -12.96
N GLN A 100 19.11 -11.67 -13.37
CA GLN A 100 19.95 -12.77 -13.86
C GLN A 100 19.99 -12.91 -15.39
N THR A 101 19.33 -12.02 -16.14
CA THR A 101 19.34 -12.03 -17.62
C THR A 101 19.94 -10.75 -18.23
N SER A 102 20.81 -10.04 -17.51
CA SER A 102 21.59 -8.91 -18.03
C SER A 102 23.07 -9.23 -18.08
#